data_AF-A0A948KTF6-F1
#
_entry.id   AF-A0A948KTF6-F1
#
_cell.length_a   1.000
_cell.length_b   1.000
_cell.length_c   1.000
_cell.angle_alpha   90.00
_cell.angle_beta   90.00
_cell.angle_gamma   90.00
#
_symmetry.space_group_name_H-M   'P 1'
#
loop_
_entity.id
_entity.type
_entity.pdbx_description
1 polymer ?
#
loop_
_entity_poly.entity_id
_entity_poly.type
_entity_poly.pdbx_seq_one_letter_code
_entity_poly.pdbx_strand_id
1 'polypeptide(L)'
;MAGAEKVDRFSGKLVLVLLDNKIAPSIKEGRSLWGMHDPLTYHPGDRQHTITVPAGFVTDLASVPRWAWILIPPDGPWVKAAIIHDYLYSTGGTGKWKKHPPSITRPEPYSRLEADRIMEEAMENRGVGWFARRLIYAAVRLGGSGGWRENRAAMVSEATERYVTGP
;
A
#
# COMPACT_ATOMS: atom_id res chain seq x y z
N MET A 1 -26.58 -16.67 11.99
CA MET A 1 -25.61 -15.81 11.26
C MET A 1 -24.23 -16.26 11.70
N ALA A 2 -23.54 -17.06 10.89
CA ALA A 2 -22.22 -17.59 11.26
C ALA A 2 -21.22 -16.44 11.42
N GLY A 3 -20.60 -16.34 12.60
CA GLY A 3 -19.51 -15.41 12.83
C GLY A 3 -18.37 -15.78 11.89
N ALA A 4 -18.10 -14.92 10.91
CA ALA A 4 -16.88 -15.04 10.12
C ALA A 4 -15.70 -14.98 11.10
N GLU A 5 -15.02 -16.11 11.27
CA GLU A 5 -13.73 -16.19 11.93
C GLU A 5 -12.88 -15.03 11.37
N LYS A 6 -12.42 -14.12 12.22
CA LYS A 6 -11.52 -13.04 11.83
C LYS A 6 -10.18 -13.67 11.47
N VAL A 7 -10.10 -14.25 10.28
CA VAL A 7 -8.87 -14.80 9.73
C VAL A 7 -7.96 -13.61 9.47
N ASP A 8 -6.90 -13.44 10.27
CA ASP A 8 -5.89 -12.42 9.99
C ASP A 8 -5.28 -12.73 8.62
N ARG A 9 -5.55 -11.87 7.63
CA ARG A 9 -5.02 -12.02 6.26
C ARG A 9 -3.64 -11.40 6.13
N PHE A 10 -3.10 -10.84 7.22
CA PHE A 10 -1.74 -10.35 7.27
C PHE A 10 -0.79 -11.37 7.87
N SER A 11 0.37 -11.49 7.24
CA SER A 11 1.50 -12.24 7.77
C SER A 11 2.67 -11.29 7.99
N GLY A 12 3.34 -11.43 9.14
CA GLY A 12 4.47 -10.58 9.53
C GLY A 12 4.12 -9.52 10.59
N LYS A 13 5.15 -9.13 11.36
CA LYS A 13 5.08 -8.00 12.29
C LYS A 13 5.22 -6.70 11.49
N LEU A 14 4.49 -5.68 11.92
CA LEU A 14 4.70 -4.33 11.37
C LEU A 14 5.76 -3.65 12.22
N VAL A 15 6.92 -3.37 11.62
CA VAL A 15 7.99 -2.59 12.22
C VAL A 15 8.34 -1.48 11.25
N LEU A 16 8.06 -0.24 11.66
CA LEU A 16 8.36 0.97 10.90
C LEU A 16 9.53 1.70 11.53
N VAL A 17 10.47 2.13 10.70
CA VAL A 17 11.59 2.98 11.08
C VAL A 17 11.29 4.39 10.57
N LEU A 18 11.26 5.37 11.48
CA LEU A 18 11.16 6.77 11.09
C LEU A 18 12.43 7.14 10.32
N LEU A 19 12.28 7.64 9.10
CA LEU A 19 13.42 8.14 8.34
C LEU A 19 13.68 9.58 8.78
N ASP A 20 14.85 9.84 9.34
CA ASP A 20 15.26 11.17 9.81
C ASP A 20 16.70 11.51 9.37
N ASN A 21 17.08 12.77 9.55
CA ASN A 21 18.45 13.25 9.32
C ASN A 21 19.12 13.77 10.61
N LYS A 22 18.89 13.12 11.75
CA LYS A 22 19.32 13.52 13.12
C LYS A 22 18.70 14.81 13.66
N ILE A 23 18.17 15.68 12.81
CA ILE A 23 17.62 17.00 13.19
C ILE A 23 16.10 17.01 13.03
N ALA A 24 15.58 16.38 11.98
CA ALA A 24 14.15 16.29 11.73
C ALA A 24 13.80 15.02 10.93
N PRO A 25 12.53 14.57 10.99
CA PRO A 25 12.03 13.56 10.07
C PRO A 25 12.21 14.00 8.61
N SER A 26 12.55 13.05 7.75
CA SER A 26 12.44 13.21 6.30
C SER A 26 10.96 13.36 5.95
N ILE A 27 10.61 14.41 5.20
CA ILE A 27 9.23 14.72 4.86
C ILE A 27 8.98 14.72 3.35
N LYS A 28 7.78 14.29 2.96
CA LYS A 28 7.22 14.45 1.62
C LYS A 28 5.85 15.09 1.74
N GLU A 29 5.64 16.23 1.10
CA GLU A 29 4.36 16.97 1.17
C GLU A 29 3.84 17.20 2.60
N GLY A 30 4.75 17.52 3.53
CA GLY A 30 4.41 17.74 4.94
C GLY A 30 4.11 16.48 5.76
N ARG A 31 4.45 15.29 5.24
CA ARG A 31 4.27 14.00 5.92
C ARG A 31 5.61 13.31 6.16
N SER A 32 5.78 12.75 7.35
CA SER A 32 6.96 11.97 7.71
C SER A 32 7.05 10.69 6.88
N LEU A 33 8.26 10.36 6.46
CA LEU A 33 8.57 9.13 5.74
C LEU A 33 8.97 8.02 6.71
N TRP A 34 8.48 6.82 6.42
CA TRP A 34 8.73 5.62 7.20
C TRP A 34 9.30 4.54 6.29
N GLY A 35 10.32 3.85 6.76
CA GLY A 35 10.87 2.66 6.13
C GLY A 35 10.31 1.39 6.77
N MET A 36 9.91 0.42 5.96
CA MET A 36 9.60 -0.93 6.42
C MET A 36 10.88 -1.62 6.90
N HIS A 37 10.94 -2.07 8.15
CA HIS A 37 12.06 -2.89 8.63
C HIS A 37 11.89 -4.35 8.18
N ASP A 38 10.71 -4.91 8.41
CA ASP A 38 10.36 -6.30 8.06
C ASP A 38 9.40 -6.33 6.86
N PRO A 39 9.40 -7.41 6.05
CA PRO A 39 8.41 -7.59 5.01
C PRO A 39 7.00 -7.75 5.61
N LEU A 40 6.01 -7.19 4.92
CA LEU A 40 4.59 -7.31 5.28
C LEU A 40 3.82 -7.98 4.15
N THR A 41 3.12 -9.07 4.47
CA THR A 41 2.37 -9.84 3.48
C THR A 41 0.86 -9.73 3.71
N TYR A 42 0.09 -9.58 2.63
CA TYR A 42 -1.37 -9.58 2.64
C TYR A 42 -1.94 -10.53 1.58
N HIS A 43 -3.05 -11.19 1.91
CA HIS A 43 -3.79 -12.09 1.03
C HIS A 43 -5.16 -11.50 0.66
N PRO A 44 -5.31 -10.83 -0.50
CA PRO A 44 -6.58 -10.25 -0.93
C PRO A 44 -7.63 -11.30 -1.34
N GLY A 45 -8.91 -10.95 -1.22
CA GLY A 45 -10.03 -11.69 -1.78
C GLY A 45 -10.18 -13.11 -1.21
N ASP A 46 -10.05 -14.09 -2.11
CA ASP A 46 -10.12 -15.54 -1.83
C ASP A 46 -8.75 -16.15 -1.47
N ARG A 47 -7.71 -15.32 -1.32
CA ARG A 47 -6.35 -15.70 -0.90
C ARG A 47 -5.60 -16.54 -1.94
N GLN A 48 -6.03 -16.54 -3.21
CA GLN A 48 -5.27 -17.17 -4.29
C GLN A 48 -3.97 -16.42 -4.60
N HIS A 49 -3.97 -15.11 -4.39
CA HIS A 49 -2.81 -14.26 -4.61
C HIS A 49 -2.27 -13.68 -3.32
N THR A 50 -0.99 -13.31 -3.36
CA THR A 50 -0.26 -12.75 -2.23
C THR A 50 0.42 -11.47 -2.66
N ILE A 51 0.38 -10.45 -1.80
CA ILE A 51 1.08 -9.18 -1.96
C ILE A 51 2.07 -9.08 -0.81
N THR A 52 3.37 -9.02 -1.12
CA THR A 52 4.42 -8.87 -0.12
C THR A 52 5.13 -7.54 -0.31
N VAL A 53 5.00 -6.64 0.67
CA VAL A 53 5.76 -5.39 0.69
C VAL A 53 7.15 -5.72 1.24
N PRO A 54 8.22 -5.49 0.48
CA PRO A 54 9.57 -5.82 0.92
C PRO A 54 10.05 -4.88 2.03
N ALA A 55 10.97 -5.37 2.84
CA ALA A 55 11.78 -4.53 3.72
C ALA A 55 12.48 -3.42 2.91
N GLY A 56 12.62 -2.25 3.51
CA GLY A 56 13.17 -1.04 2.90
C GLY A 56 12.16 -0.23 2.07
N PHE A 57 10.93 -0.74 1.85
CA PHE A 57 9.88 0.05 1.22
C PHE A 57 9.61 1.33 2.03
N VAL A 58 9.48 2.47 1.35
CA VAL A 58 9.25 3.77 1.98
C VAL A 58 7.80 4.17 1.77
N THR A 59 7.10 4.45 2.86
CA THR A 59 5.71 4.90 2.89
C THR A 59 5.63 6.26 3.61
N ASP A 60 4.74 7.12 3.13
CA ASP A 60 4.36 8.39 3.77
C ASP A 60 3.01 8.29 4.49
N LEU A 61 2.37 7.11 4.44
CA LEU A 61 0.98 6.86 4.89
C LEU A 61 -0.01 7.91 4.34
N ALA A 62 0.34 8.54 3.21
CA ALA A 62 -0.25 9.76 2.70
C ALA A 62 -1.60 9.55 2.03
N SER A 63 -1.90 8.31 1.65
CA SER A 63 -3.15 7.94 1.00
C SER A 63 -4.37 8.23 1.90
N VAL A 64 -4.19 8.28 3.22
CA VAL A 64 -5.24 8.67 4.16
C VAL A 64 -5.15 10.18 4.48
N PRO A 65 -6.21 10.98 4.26
CA PRO A 65 -6.23 12.37 4.67
C PRO A 65 -6.07 12.51 6.19
N ARG A 66 -5.37 13.55 6.64
CA ARG A 66 -5.14 13.81 8.08
C ARG A 66 -6.45 13.95 8.87
N TRP A 67 -7.50 14.52 8.27
CA TRP A 67 -8.80 14.64 8.93
C TRP A 67 -9.43 13.26 9.20
N ALA A 68 -9.14 12.24 8.39
CA ALA A 68 -9.61 10.88 8.63
C ALA A 68 -8.91 10.23 9.84
N TRP A 69 -7.74 10.73 10.25
CA TRP A 69 -7.05 10.30 11.49
C TRP A 69 -7.77 10.79 12.76
N ILE A 70 -8.71 11.73 12.65
CA ILE A 70 -9.56 12.11 13.79
C ILE A 70 -10.54 10.97 14.11
N LEU A 71 -10.98 10.25 13.08
CA LEU A 71 -12.00 9.20 13.20
C LEU A 71 -11.40 7.81 13.49
N ILE A 72 -10.07 7.68 13.45
CA ILE A 72 -9.38 6.40 13.51
C ILE A 72 -8.10 6.56 14.34
N PRO A 73 -7.81 5.64 15.28
CA PRO A 73 -6.59 5.73 16.07
C PRO A 73 -5.34 5.85 15.19
N PRO A 74 -4.38 6.74 15.52
CA PRO A 74 -3.19 6.98 14.71
C PRO A 74 -2.27 5.75 14.59
N ASP A 75 -2.31 4.87 15.58
CA ASP A 75 -1.65 3.56 15.65
C ASP A 75 -2.55 2.40 15.20
N GLY A 76 -3.65 2.74 14.51
CA GLY A 76 -4.78 1.87 14.31
C GLY A 76 -4.59 0.75 13.29
N PRO A 77 -5.57 -0.17 13.23
CA PRO A 77 -5.59 -1.33 12.33
C PRO A 77 -5.42 -1.03 10.84
N TRP A 78 -5.59 0.22 10.41
CA TRP A 78 -5.54 0.69 9.02
C TRP A 78 -4.12 0.92 8.49
N VAL A 79 -3.09 1.05 9.35
CA VAL A 79 -1.71 1.36 8.91
C VAL A 79 -1.17 0.26 7.98
N LYS A 80 -1.39 -1.02 8.33
CA LYS A 80 -1.02 -2.15 7.46
C LYS A 80 -1.72 -2.08 6.10
N ALA A 81 -2.99 -1.67 6.05
CA ALA A 81 -3.74 -1.50 4.81
C ALA A 81 -3.21 -0.35 3.95
N ALA A 82 -2.84 0.78 4.58
CA ALA A 82 -2.22 1.92 3.90
C ALA A 82 -0.88 1.54 3.27
N ILE A 83 -0.05 0.74 3.94
CA ILE A 83 1.22 0.27 3.40
C ILE A 83 1.03 -0.59 2.14
N ILE A 84 0.05 -1.51 2.17
CA ILE A 84 -0.29 -2.32 0.98
C ILE A 84 -0.75 -1.40 -0.17
N HIS A 85 -1.58 -0.41 0.13
CA HIS A 85 -2.07 0.56 -0.86
C HIS A 85 -0.93 1.39 -1.47
N ASP A 86 -0.09 2.00 -0.64
CA ASP A 86 1.07 2.78 -1.09
C ASP A 86 2.02 1.93 -1.93
N TYR A 87 2.20 0.66 -1.56
CA TYR A 87 3.01 -0.28 -2.33
C TYR A 87 2.43 -0.53 -3.72
N LEU A 88 1.14 -0.83 -3.81
CA LEU A 88 0.46 -1.01 -5.10
C LEU A 88 0.51 0.26 -5.94
N TYR A 89 0.37 1.43 -5.32
CA TYR A 89 0.45 2.72 -6.01
C TYR A 89 1.86 3.03 -6.52
N SER A 90 2.89 2.77 -5.72
CA SER A 90 4.29 2.99 -6.09
C SER A 90 4.74 2.09 -7.25
N THR A 91 4.18 0.89 -7.35
CA THR A 91 4.53 -0.11 -8.36
C THR A 91 3.56 -0.15 -9.54
N GLY A 92 2.56 0.73 -9.59
CA GLY A 92 1.51 0.73 -10.61
C GLY A 92 0.70 -0.58 -10.67
N GLY A 93 0.62 -1.27 -9.53
CA GLY A 93 -0.05 -2.56 -9.34
C GLY A 93 0.77 -3.80 -9.72
N THR A 94 2.02 -3.63 -10.17
CA THR A 94 2.85 -4.73 -10.67
C THR A 94 3.59 -5.50 -9.58
N GLY A 95 3.79 -4.90 -8.40
CA GLY A 95 4.65 -5.48 -7.36
C GLY A 95 6.13 -5.50 -7.70
N LYS A 96 6.56 -4.77 -8.74
CA LYS A 96 7.97 -4.59 -9.09
C LYS A 96 8.46 -3.29 -8.45
N TRP A 97 9.31 -3.42 -7.44
CA TRP A 97 9.87 -2.26 -6.74
C TRP A 97 11.40 -2.32 -6.74
N LYS A 98 12.03 -1.33 -7.37
CA LYS A 98 13.49 -1.27 -7.53
C LYS A 98 14.04 -2.60 -8.07
N LYS A 99 15.14 -3.11 -7.48
CA LYS A 99 15.79 -4.37 -7.85
C LYS A 99 15.22 -5.60 -7.12
N HIS A 100 14.09 -5.46 -6.42
CA HIS A 100 13.49 -6.60 -5.73
C HIS A 100 12.84 -7.56 -6.73
N PRO A 101 12.85 -8.87 -6.44
CA PRO A 101 12.06 -9.82 -7.23
C PRO A 101 10.57 -9.45 -7.16
N PRO A 102 9.77 -9.86 -8.16
CA PRO A 102 8.32 -9.68 -8.12
C PRO A 102 7.74 -10.20 -6.80
N SER A 103 7.02 -9.34 -6.11
CA SER A 103 6.53 -9.60 -4.75
C SER A 103 5.01 -9.84 -4.70
N ILE A 104 4.37 -9.82 -5.87
CA ILE A 104 2.97 -10.14 -6.09
C ILE A 104 2.92 -11.42 -6.90
N THR A 105 2.14 -12.41 -6.44
CA THR A 105 2.04 -13.71 -7.13
C THR A 105 1.07 -13.70 -8.31
N ARG A 106 0.21 -12.67 -8.40
CA ARG A 106 -0.71 -12.49 -9.52
C ARG A 106 0.05 -12.13 -10.81
N PRO A 107 -0.26 -12.76 -11.95
CA PRO A 107 0.41 -12.46 -13.22
C PRO A 107 0.06 -11.07 -13.77
N GLU A 108 -1.21 -10.66 -13.69
CA GLU A 108 -1.63 -9.34 -14.15
C GLU A 108 -1.46 -8.26 -13.08
N PRO A 109 -1.04 -7.04 -13.46
CA PRO A 109 -0.98 -5.93 -12.52
C PRO A 109 -2.37 -5.55 -11.99
N TYR A 110 -2.44 -5.25 -10.70
CA TYR A 110 -3.66 -4.65 -10.14
C TYR A 110 -3.96 -3.30 -10.78
N SER A 111 -5.23 -3.04 -11.06
CA SER A 111 -5.72 -1.72 -11.40
C SER A 111 -5.79 -0.82 -10.16
N ARG A 112 -5.86 0.49 -10.39
CA ARG A 112 -6.05 1.46 -9.31
C ARG A 112 -7.28 1.17 -8.47
N LEU A 113 -8.38 0.77 -9.13
CA LEU A 113 -9.63 0.44 -8.47
C LEU A 113 -9.49 -0.79 -7.58
N GLU A 114 -8.75 -1.80 -8.04
CA GLU A 114 -8.46 -2.98 -7.21
C GLU A 114 -7.57 -2.61 -6.02
N ALA A 115 -6.56 -1.76 -6.19
CA ALA A 115 -5.72 -1.29 -5.08
C ALA A 115 -6.56 -0.55 -4.01
N ASP A 116 -7.46 0.35 -4.43
CA ASP A 116 -8.37 1.07 -3.53
C ASP A 116 -9.31 0.09 -2.79
N ARG A 117 -9.83 -0.95 -3.47
CA ARG A 117 -10.68 -1.98 -2.86
C ARG A 117 -9.93 -2.91 -1.91
N ILE A 118 -8.71 -3.29 -2.25
CA ILE A 118 -7.84 -4.11 -1.39
C ILE A 118 -7.58 -3.38 -0.07
N MET A 119 -7.39 -2.06 -0.11
CA MET A 119 -7.27 -1.26 1.10
C MET A 119 -8.54 -1.30 1.96
N GLU A 120 -9.72 -1.14 1.34
CA GLU A 120 -11.01 -1.23 2.04
C GLU A 120 -11.22 -2.60 2.69
N GLU A 121 -10.92 -3.67 1.96
CA GLU A 121 -10.98 -5.06 2.43
C GLU A 121 -10.00 -5.32 3.59
N ALA A 122 -8.76 -4.85 3.46
CA ALA A 122 -7.74 -5.00 4.49
C ALA A 122 -8.13 -4.27 5.78
N MET A 123 -8.72 -3.08 5.67
CA MET A 123 -9.28 -2.37 6.82
C MET A 123 -10.44 -3.12 7.46
N GLU A 124 -11.32 -3.75 6.67
CA GLU A 124 -12.42 -4.58 7.16
C GLU A 124 -11.90 -5.82 7.91
N ASN A 125 -10.91 -6.50 7.35
CA ASN A 125 -10.24 -7.64 7.96
C ASN A 125 -9.67 -7.29 9.35
N ARG A 126 -9.20 -6.06 9.50
CA ARG A 126 -8.64 -5.53 10.74
C ARG A 126 -9.69 -4.89 11.66
N GLY A 127 -10.97 -4.98 11.32
CA GLY A 127 -12.09 -4.55 12.17
C GLY A 127 -12.37 -3.04 12.15
N VAL A 128 -11.87 -2.30 11.15
CA VAL A 128 -12.21 -0.88 10.98
C VAL A 128 -13.69 -0.75 10.63
N GLY A 129 -14.40 0.12 11.36
CA GLY A 129 -15.83 0.34 11.18
C GLY A 129 -16.18 0.79 9.75
N TRP A 130 -17.36 0.37 9.28
CA TRP A 130 -17.83 0.62 7.90
C TRP A 130 -17.73 2.09 7.47
N PHE A 131 -18.16 3.03 8.33
CA PHE A 131 -18.13 4.47 8.02
C PHE A 131 -16.72 4.99 7.76
N ALA A 132 -15.77 4.64 8.65
CA ALA A 132 -14.37 5.05 8.51
C ALA A 132 -13.75 4.48 7.23
N ARG A 133 -14.02 3.21 6.91
CA ARG A 133 -13.55 2.57 5.66
C ARG A 133 -14.06 3.29 4.42
N ARG A 134 -15.36 3.60 4.37
CA ARG A 134 -15.99 4.30 3.23
C ARG A 134 -15.45 5.71 3.04
N LEU A 135 -15.23 6.44 4.14
CA LEU A 135 -14.63 7.78 4.09
C LEU A 135 -13.20 7.75 3.55
N ILE A 136 -12.38 6.82 4.03
CA ILE A 136 -11.01 6.63 3.50
C ILE A 136 -11.05 6.25 2.03
N TYR A 137 -11.88 5.26 1.67
CA TYR A 137 -12.01 4.79 0.29
C TYR A 137 -12.40 5.93 -0.66
N ALA A 138 -13.36 6.77 -0.28
CA ALA A 138 -13.75 7.94 -1.05
C ALA A 138 -12.58 8.94 -1.20
N ALA A 139 -11.83 9.18 -0.13
CA ALA A 139 -10.68 10.09 -0.16
C ALA A 139 -9.56 9.62 -1.09
N VAL A 140 -9.13 8.35 -1.02
CA VAL A 140 -8.10 7.81 -1.93
C VAL A 140 -8.56 7.83 -3.39
N ARG A 141 -9.86 7.63 -3.62
CA ARG A 141 -10.44 7.66 -4.95
C ARG A 141 -10.38 9.03 -5.59
N LEU A 142 -10.59 10.09 -4.80
CA LEU A 142 -10.50 11.48 -5.25
C LEU A 142 -9.05 11.96 -5.38
N GLY A 143 -8.16 11.59 -4.44
CA GLY A 143 -6.79 12.15 -4.36
C GLY A 143 -5.67 11.38 -5.06
N GLY A 144 -5.87 10.11 -5.44
CA GLY A 144 -4.77 9.22 -5.88
C GLY A 144 -4.44 9.21 -7.39
N SER A 145 -5.13 9.97 -8.23
CA SER A 145 -5.03 9.80 -9.70
C SER A 145 -3.67 10.18 -10.29
N GLY A 146 -3.00 11.19 -9.73
CA GLY A 146 -1.71 11.70 -10.21
C GLY A 146 -0.58 10.70 -10.03
N GLY A 147 -0.29 10.32 -8.77
CA GLY A 147 0.81 9.41 -8.45
C GLY A 147 0.69 8.03 -9.09
N TRP A 148 -0.54 7.50 -9.24
CA TRP A 148 -0.76 6.24 -9.95
C TRP A 148 -0.35 6.30 -11.43
N ARG A 149 -0.70 7.40 -12.13
CA ARG A 149 -0.43 7.55 -13.56
C ARG A 149 1.05 7.75 -13.85
N GLU A 150 1.71 8.57 -13.06
CA GLU A 150 3.14 8.86 -13.19
C GLU A 150 3.98 7.58 -13.01
N ASN A 151 3.76 6.85 -11.91
CA ASN A 151 4.47 5.61 -11.65
C ASN A 151 4.20 4.54 -12.71
N ARG A 152 2.95 4.41 -13.16
CA ARG A 152 2.62 3.45 -14.23
C ARG A 152 3.27 3.83 -15.56
N ALA A 153 3.35 5.12 -15.89
CA ALA A 153 4.05 5.59 -17.09
C ALA A 153 5.56 5.32 -17.02
N ALA A 154 6.19 5.61 -15.88
CA ALA A 154 7.62 5.32 -15.66
C ALA A 154 7.94 3.82 -15.82
N MET A 155 7.09 2.94 -15.27
CA MET A 155 7.25 1.48 -15.39
C MET A 155 7.09 0.99 -16.84
N VAL A 156 6.11 1.53 -17.58
CA VAL A 156 5.92 1.19 -19.00
C VAL A 156 7.11 1.66 -19.83
N SER A 157 7.63 2.87 -19.56
CA SER A 157 8.82 3.40 -20.22
C SER A 157 10.04 2.52 -19.98
N GLU A 158 10.34 2.15 -18.73
CA GLU A 158 11.49 1.30 -18.38
C GLU A 158 11.38 -0.11 -18.99
N ALA A 159 10.16 -0.66 -19.06
CA ALA A 159 9.92 -1.95 -19.72
C ALA A 159 10.12 -1.87 -21.24
N THR A 160 9.67 -0.78 -21.85
CA THR A 160 9.82 -0.53 -23.30
C THR A 160 11.28 -0.30 -23.66
N GLU A 161 12.00 0.50 -22.88
CA GLU A 161 13.42 0.77 -23.07
C GLU A 161 14.24 -0.53 -23.01
N ARG A 162 14.03 -1.37 -22.00
CA ARG A 162 14.68 -2.70 -21.91
C ARG A 162 14.38 -3.60 -23.10
N TYR A 163 13.18 -3.54 -23.66
CA TYR A 163 12.83 -4.32 -24.84
C TYR A 163 13.52 -3.81 -26.11
N VAL A 164 13.70 -2.49 -26.22
CA VAL A 164 14.35 -1.84 -27.37
C VAL A 164 15.88 -1.98 -27.30
N THR A 165 16.48 -1.88 -26.11
CA THR A 165 17.94 -1.89 -25.95
C THR A 165 18.54 -3.28 -25.75
N GLY A 166 17.73 -4.30 -25.41
CA GLY A 166 18.18 -5.67 -25.17
C GLY A 166 19.11 -5.80 -23.95
N PRO A 167 19.26 -7.00 -23.37
CA PRO A 167 20.28 -7.25 -22.34
C PRO A 167 21.70 -7.24 -22.91
#